data_AF-A0A1H6TK59-F1
#
_entry.id   AF-A0A1H6TK59-F1
#
_cell.length_a   1.000
_cell.length_b   1.000
_cell.length_c   1.000
_cell.angle_alpha   90.00
_cell.angle_beta   90.00
_cell.angle_gamma   90.00
#
_symmetry.space_group_name_H-M   'P 1'
#
loop_
_entity.id
_entity.type
_entity.pdbx_description
1 polymer ?
#
loop_
_entity_poly.entity_id
_entity_poly.type
_entity_poly.pdbx_seq_one_letter_code
_entity_poly.pdbx_strand_id
1 'polypeptide(L)'
;MKIGKRFNQLTVKEYFYYLDNYKKYTDFNILGIYKSILENEKLTVTNKVAIREYANKTFQKTFEFLQLKDPIVYFEVFTLGLDLTNGDKNRIWDDIRSNQQKILANKRIKHRNFGDYSKHNCGNDTCVYNGMMIRQGSKLSEGNMHFKTDKKKYNHRPNKY
;
A
#
# COMPACT_ATOMS: atom_id res chain seq x y z
N MET A 1 9.17 25.11 4.98
CA MET A 1 10.38 24.75 4.21
C MET A 1 10.02 23.65 3.21
N LYS A 2 10.89 23.35 2.24
CA LYS A 2 10.78 22.16 1.39
C LYS A 2 12.01 21.28 1.58
N ILE A 3 11.87 19.98 1.42
CA ILE A 3 12.99 19.02 1.51
C ILE A 3 13.85 19.11 0.26
N GLY A 4 13.22 19.25 -0.92
CA GLY A 4 13.94 19.43 -2.18
C GLY A 4 14.73 18.20 -2.65
N LYS A 5 14.51 17.04 -2.03
CA LYS A 5 15.19 15.76 -2.33
C LYS A 5 14.18 14.61 -2.30
N ARG A 6 14.34 13.61 -3.17
CA ARG A 6 13.49 12.41 -3.15
C ARG A 6 13.83 11.57 -1.92
N PHE A 7 12.81 11.02 -1.26
CA PHE A 7 13.03 10.23 -0.04
C PHE A 7 13.90 8.98 -0.26
N ASN A 8 13.83 8.36 -1.44
CA ASN A 8 14.64 7.19 -1.76
C ASN A 8 16.13 7.49 -1.96
N GLN A 9 16.54 8.76 -1.90
CA GLN A 9 17.94 9.21 -1.95
C GLN A 9 18.48 9.59 -0.57
N LEU A 10 17.66 9.50 0.48
CA LEU A 10 18.06 9.84 1.83
C LEU A 10 18.99 8.78 2.44
N THR A 11 19.94 9.25 3.21
CA THR A 11 20.71 8.42 4.15
C THR A 11 19.86 8.08 5.37
N VAL A 12 20.30 7.10 6.15
CA VAL A 12 19.65 6.70 7.42
C VAL A 12 19.48 7.91 8.36
N LYS A 13 20.53 8.73 8.51
CA LYS A 13 20.48 9.93 9.37
C LYS A 13 19.47 10.95 8.87
N GLU A 14 19.40 11.17 7.55
CA GLU A 14 18.42 12.09 6.96
C GLU A 14 16.98 11.61 7.17
N TYR A 15 16.71 10.30 7.06
CA TYR A 15 15.38 9.77 7.36
C TYR A 15 14.92 10.13 8.77
N PHE A 16 15.75 9.85 9.78
CA PHE A 16 15.41 10.19 11.17
C PHE A 16 15.23 11.71 11.35
N TYR A 17 16.14 12.50 10.79
CA TYR A 17 16.05 13.96 10.87
C TYR A 17 14.74 14.50 10.28
N TYR A 18 14.34 14.03 9.10
CA TYR A 18 13.10 14.48 8.47
C TYR A 18 11.85 13.95 9.17
N LEU A 19 11.89 12.73 9.74
CA LEU A 19 10.81 12.19 10.56
C LEU A 19 10.58 13.03 11.82
N ASP A 20 11.65 13.43 12.52
CA ASP A 20 11.57 14.34 13.68
C ASP A 20 11.01 15.72 13.32
N ASN A 21 11.34 16.20 12.12
CA ASN A 21 11.06 17.56 11.69
C ASN A 21 9.91 17.67 10.68
N TYR A 22 9.09 16.62 10.52
CA TYR A 22 8.14 16.50 9.40
C TYR A 22 7.22 17.72 9.22
N LYS A 23 6.77 18.34 10.33
CA LYS A 23 5.88 19.51 10.31
C LYS A 23 6.51 20.75 9.67
N LYS A 24 7.84 20.83 9.60
CA LYS A 24 8.56 21.98 9.01
C LYS A 24 8.50 21.97 7.48
N TYR A 25 8.13 20.84 6.87
CA TYR A 25 8.25 20.59 5.44
C TYR A 25 6.89 20.49 4.77
N THR A 26 6.62 21.39 3.83
CA THR A 26 5.33 21.44 3.12
C THR A 26 5.16 20.31 2.12
N ASP A 27 6.27 19.74 1.64
CA ASP A 27 6.35 18.63 0.70
C ASP A 27 6.54 17.27 1.40
N PHE A 28 6.41 17.21 2.73
CA PHE A 28 6.54 15.95 3.47
C PHE A 28 5.33 15.04 3.20
N ASN A 29 5.57 13.93 2.51
CA ASN A 29 4.56 12.90 2.26
C ASN A 29 4.83 11.66 3.11
N ILE A 30 4.01 11.45 4.15
CA ILE A 30 4.12 10.31 5.07
C ILE A 30 4.04 8.96 4.33
N LEU A 31 3.11 8.81 3.37
CA LEU A 31 3.01 7.55 2.60
C LEU A 31 4.23 7.35 1.69
N GLY A 32 4.80 8.46 1.20
CA GLY A 32 6.02 8.47 0.40
C GLY A 32 7.23 7.94 1.16
N ILE A 33 7.31 8.15 2.48
CA ILE A 33 8.38 7.60 3.33
C ILE A 33 8.36 6.06 3.30
N TYR A 34 7.19 5.45 3.48
CA TYR A 34 7.11 3.99 3.52
C TYR A 34 7.51 3.35 2.18
N LYS A 35 7.04 3.93 1.07
CA LYS A 35 7.44 3.48 -0.27
C LYS A 35 8.94 3.67 -0.50
N SER A 36 9.50 4.81 -0.09
CA SER A 36 10.91 5.10 -0.32
C SER A 36 11.87 4.23 0.49
N ILE A 37 11.43 3.67 1.62
CA ILE A 37 12.21 2.68 2.38
C ILE A 37 12.49 1.46 1.50
N LEU A 38 11.51 1.01 0.71
CA LEU A 38 11.65 -0.13 -0.20
C LEU A 38 12.57 0.24 -1.38
N GLU A 39 12.30 1.37 -2.03
CA GLU A 39 13.00 1.85 -3.22
C GLU A 39 14.45 2.28 -2.98
N ASN A 40 14.85 2.51 -1.73
CA ASN A 40 16.22 2.92 -1.42
C ASN A 40 17.15 1.71 -1.31
N GLU A 41 17.88 1.45 -2.39
CA GLU A 41 18.85 0.36 -2.52
C GLU A 41 20.07 0.49 -1.59
N LYS A 42 20.36 1.70 -1.10
CA LYS A 42 21.50 1.95 -0.19
C LYS A 42 21.22 1.54 1.25
N LEU A 43 19.97 1.26 1.60
CA LEU A 43 19.59 0.84 2.94
C LEU A 43 19.70 -0.67 3.09
N THR A 44 20.41 -1.11 4.12
CA THR A 44 20.35 -2.50 4.58
C THR A 44 18.95 -2.81 5.12
N VAL A 45 18.56 -4.10 5.12
CA VAL A 45 17.27 -4.54 5.68
C VAL A 45 17.09 -4.05 7.12
N THR A 46 18.13 -4.15 7.95
CA THR A 46 18.13 -3.65 9.34
C THR A 46 17.82 -2.15 9.41
N ASN A 47 18.41 -1.35 8.53
CA ASN A 47 18.16 0.09 8.49
C ASN A 47 16.72 0.39 8.01
N LYS A 48 16.23 -0.35 7.02
CA LYS A 48 14.84 -0.23 6.54
C LYS A 48 13.84 -0.50 7.68
N VAL A 49 14.08 -1.56 8.46
CA VAL A 49 13.27 -1.91 9.64
C VAL A 49 13.32 -0.81 10.69
N ALA A 50 14.51 -0.31 11.04
CA ALA A 50 14.67 0.75 12.04
C ALA A 50 13.93 2.04 11.64
N ILE A 51 14.02 2.45 10.37
CA ILE A 51 13.31 3.63 9.86
C ILE A 51 11.79 3.42 9.91
N ARG A 52 11.30 2.24 9.50
CA ARG A 52 9.86 1.90 9.58
C ARG A 52 9.35 2.00 11.02
N GLU A 53 10.03 1.37 11.96
CA GLU A 53 9.62 1.36 13.36
C GLU A 53 9.61 2.77 13.95
N TYR A 54 10.63 3.56 13.62
CA TYR A 54 10.69 4.95 14.04
C TYR A 54 9.56 5.80 13.46
N ALA A 55 9.28 5.68 12.16
CA ALA A 55 8.16 6.37 11.52
C ALA A 55 6.82 5.97 12.16
N ASN A 56 6.64 4.70 12.49
CA ASN A 56 5.40 4.19 13.10
C ASN A 56 5.13 4.77 14.49
N LYS A 57 6.15 5.19 15.25
CA LYS A 57 5.94 5.89 16.53
C LYS A 57 5.02 7.11 16.40
N THR A 58 5.05 7.78 15.25
CA THR A 58 4.22 8.96 14.98
C THR A 58 3.11 8.70 13.96
N PHE A 59 3.36 7.85 12.97
CA PHE A 59 2.53 7.72 11.77
C PHE A 59 1.80 6.39 11.64
N GLN A 60 1.70 5.60 12.71
CA GLN A 60 1.07 4.28 12.68
C GLN A 60 -0.30 4.25 12.00
N LYS A 61 -1.19 5.21 12.30
CA LYS A 61 -2.53 5.27 11.67
C LYS A 61 -2.46 5.50 10.16
N THR A 62 -1.49 6.31 9.71
CA THR A 62 -1.26 6.57 8.28
C THR A 62 -0.69 5.33 7.60
N PHE A 63 0.21 4.60 8.27
CA PHE A 63 0.73 3.32 7.81
C PHE A 63 -0.37 2.27 7.68
N GLU A 64 -1.26 2.13 8.68
CA GLU A 64 -2.39 1.20 8.62
C GLU A 64 -3.33 1.53 7.46
N PHE A 65 -3.53 2.81 7.15
CA PHE A 65 -4.34 3.25 6.02
C PHE A 65 -3.69 2.93 4.65
N LEU A 66 -2.39 2.68 4.60
CA LEU A 66 -1.68 2.28 3.39
C LEU A 66 -2.22 0.95 2.85
N GLN A 67 -2.70 0.03 3.71
CA GLN A 67 -3.43 -1.19 3.30
C GLN A 67 -4.51 -0.90 2.27
N LEU A 68 -5.17 0.25 2.38
CA LEU A 68 -6.28 0.63 1.53
C LEU A 68 -5.79 1.34 0.24
N LYS A 69 -4.69 2.08 0.31
CA LYS A 69 -4.14 2.88 -0.79
C LYS A 69 -3.21 2.10 -1.70
N ASP A 70 -2.37 1.26 -1.13
CA ASP A 70 -1.30 0.50 -1.79
C ASP A 70 -0.99 -0.73 -0.92
N PRO A 71 -1.81 -1.80 -1.05
CA PRO A 71 -1.69 -2.97 -0.19
C PRO A 71 -0.39 -3.75 -0.40
N ILE A 72 0.21 -3.65 -1.59
CA ILE A 72 1.49 -4.30 -1.90
C ILE A 72 2.62 -3.62 -1.11
N VAL A 73 2.72 -2.28 -1.21
CA VAL A 73 3.72 -1.53 -0.42
C VAL A 73 3.48 -1.74 1.08
N TYR A 74 2.22 -1.74 1.53
CA TYR A 74 1.93 -2.05 2.93
C TYR A 74 2.47 -3.43 3.33
N PHE A 75 2.16 -4.47 2.54
CA PHE A 75 2.62 -5.83 2.81
C PHE A 75 4.15 -5.88 2.90
N GLU A 76 4.85 -5.39 1.89
CA GLU A 76 6.32 -5.43 1.83
C GLU A 76 6.98 -4.65 2.99
N VAL A 77 6.41 -3.50 3.38
CA VAL A 77 6.90 -2.74 4.54
C VAL A 77 6.56 -3.42 5.86
N PHE A 78 5.38 -4.01 5.97
CA PHE A 78 4.95 -4.71 7.17
C PHE A 78 5.82 -5.94 7.43
N THR A 79 6.19 -6.67 6.37
CA THR A 79 6.96 -7.92 6.46
C THR A 79 8.47 -7.74 6.32
N LEU A 80 8.94 -6.49 6.24
CA LEU A 80 10.35 -6.15 6.08
C LEU A 80 11.18 -6.80 7.21
N GLY A 81 12.19 -7.59 6.82
CA GLY A 81 13.09 -8.30 7.74
C GLY A 81 12.56 -9.64 8.28
N LEU A 82 11.40 -10.11 7.81
CA LEU A 82 10.85 -11.41 8.19
C LEU A 82 11.12 -12.46 7.11
N ASP A 83 11.43 -13.69 7.55
CA ASP A 83 11.41 -14.86 6.70
C ASP A 83 10.00 -15.48 6.75
N LEU A 84 9.31 -15.56 5.61
CA LEU A 84 7.90 -15.91 5.55
C LEU A 84 7.66 -17.10 4.64
N THR A 85 6.93 -18.09 5.15
CA THR A 85 6.39 -19.18 4.34
C THR A 85 5.24 -18.69 3.47
N ASN A 86 4.86 -19.46 2.44
CA ASN A 86 3.68 -19.15 1.64
C ASN A 86 2.39 -19.14 2.48
N GLY A 87 2.32 -19.95 3.54
CA GLY A 87 1.19 -19.94 4.49
C GLY A 87 1.08 -18.61 5.24
N ASP A 88 2.21 -18.07 5.72
CA ASP A 88 2.24 -16.77 6.41
C ASP A 88 1.81 -15.65 5.47
N LYS A 89 2.32 -15.63 4.24
CA LYS A 89 1.95 -14.63 3.22
C LYS A 89 0.45 -14.65 2.97
N ASN A 90 -0.14 -15.84 2.78
CA ASN A 90 -1.58 -15.98 2.54
C ASN A 90 -2.42 -15.44 3.71
N ARG A 91 -2.01 -15.75 4.95
CA ARG A 91 -2.67 -15.26 6.16
C ARG A 91 -2.61 -13.74 6.27
N ILE A 92 -1.43 -13.14 6.06
CA ILE A 92 -1.27 -11.69 6.10
C ILE A 92 -2.14 -11.02 5.02
N TRP A 93 -2.22 -11.59 3.83
CA TRP A 93 -3.10 -11.08 2.77
C TRP A 93 -4.59 -11.18 3.14
N ASP A 94 -5.02 -12.24 3.83
CA ASP A 94 -6.36 -12.35 4.39
C ASP A 94 -6.65 -11.29 5.46
N ASP A 95 -5.67 -11.00 6.31
CA ASP A 95 -5.76 -9.96 7.33
C ASP A 95 -5.84 -8.57 6.70
N ILE A 96 -5.02 -8.29 5.68
CA ILE A 96 -5.08 -7.03 4.90
C ILE A 96 -6.48 -6.83 4.32
N ARG A 97 -7.04 -7.84 3.65
CA ARG A 97 -8.40 -7.76 3.09
C ARG A 97 -9.45 -7.49 4.17
N SER A 98 -9.34 -8.17 5.31
CA SER A 98 -10.26 -7.99 6.44
C SER A 98 -10.16 -6.59 7.05
N ASN A 99 -8.93 -6.05 7.15
CA ASN A 99 -8.68 -4.70 7.66
C ASN A 99 -9.14 -3.63 6.68
N GLN A 100 -8.95 -3.81 5.38
CA GLN A 100 -9.50 -2.94 4.34
C GLN A 100 -11.02 -2.80 4.50
N GLN A 101 -11.74 -3.92 4.69
CA GLN A 101 -13.18 -3.91 4.92
C GLN A 101 -13.56 -3.12 6.19
N LYS A 102 -12.85 -3.35 7.31
CA LYS A 102 -13.06 -2.61 8.56
C LYS A 102 -12.81 -1.12 8.40
N ILE A 103 -11.72 -0.73 7.74
CA ILE A 103 -11.35 0.67 7.50
C ILE A 103 -12.43 1.37 6.66
N LEU A 104 -12.92 0.74 5.59
CA LEU A 104 -13.99 1.30 4.76
C LEU A 104 -15.28 1.49 5.55
N ALA A 105 -15.69 0.48 6.33
CA ALA A 105 -16.89 0.53 7.15
C ALA A 105 -16.80 1.66 8.18
N ASN A 106 -15.68 1.73 8.92
CA ASN A 106 -15.45 2.75 9.95
C ASN A 106 -15.43 4.17 9.37
N LYS A 107 -14.83 4.34 8.18
CA LYS A 107 -14.78 5.64 7.48
C LYS A 107 -16.03 5.93 6.64
N ARG A 108 -17.01 5.01 6.61
CA ARG A 108 -18.24 5.10 5.79
C ARG A 108 -17.96 5.29 4.28
N ILE A 109 -16.83 4.78 3.79
CA ILE A 109 -16.45 4.86 2.39
C ILE A 109 -17.13 3.70 1.64
N LYS A 110 -17.94 4.02 0.63
CA LYS A 110 -18.73 3.03 -0.12
C LYS A 110 -18.08 2.58 -1.43
N HIS A 111 -17.25 3.41 -2.06
CA HIS A 111 -16.55 3.04 -3.29
C HIS A 111 -15.24 2.31 -2.99
N ARG A 112 -14.80 1.46 -3.92
CA ARG A 112 -13.56 0.66 -3.79
C ARG A 112 -12.51 0.98 -4.86
N ASN A 113 -12.80 1.99 -5.68
CA ASN A 113 -11.93 2.45 -6.75
C ASN A 113 -11.07 3.61 -6.26
N PHE A 114 -9.95 3.32 -5.61
CA PHE A 114 -8.97 4.35 -5.22
C PHE A 114 -7.62 3.69 -4.90
N GLY A 115 -6.55 4.50 -4.96
CA GLY A 115 -5.20 3.98 -4.76
C GLY A 115 -4.81 3.04 -5.90
N ASP A 116 -4.18 1.92 -5.57
CA ASP A 116 -3.74 0.91 -6.52
C ASP A 116 -4.91 0.31 -7.33
N TYR A 117 -6.08 0.13 -6.70
CA TYR A 117 -7.30 -0.35 -7.37
C TYR A 117 -7.89 0.62 -8.40
N SER A 118 -7.38 1.86 -8.48
CA SER A 118 -7.79 2.87 -9.46
C SER A 118 -6.78 3.11 -10.55
N LYS A 119 -5.74 2.28 -10.62
CA LYS A 119 -4.68 2.38 -11.62
C LYS A 119 -4.50 1.07 -12.37
N HIS A 120 -4.10 1.16 -13.63
CA HIS A 120 -3.57 0.00 -14.32
C HIS A 120 -2.15 -0.25 -13.82
N ASN A 121 -1.89 -1.43 -13.26
CA ASN A 121 -0.58 -1.90 -12.82
C ASN A 121 -0.55 -3.42 -13.07
N CYS A 122 -0.13 -3.84 -14.26
CA CYS A 122 -0.24 -5.24 -14.71
C CYS A 122 0.99 -6.10 -14.37
N GLY A 123 1.93 -5.57 -13.59
CA GLY A 123 3.17 -6.27 -13.20
C GLY A 123 4.23 -6.33 -14.31
N ASN A 124 3.96 -5.82 -15.52
CA ASN A 124 4.99 -5.61 -16.53
C ASN A 124 5.53 -4.18 -16.43
N ASP A 125 6.78 -4.02 -15.99
CA ASP A 125 7.43 -2.72 -15.80
C ASP A 125 7.47 -1.84 -17.05
N THR A 126 7.43 -2.45 -18.25
CA THR A 126 7.46 -1.75 -19.53
C THR A 126 6.08 -1.40 -20.10
N CYS A 127 4.99 -1.73 -19.39
CA CYS A 127 3.65 -1.42 -19.86
C CYS A 127 3.38 0.09 -19.86
N VAL A 128 3.03 0.64 -21.03
CA VAL A 128 2.73 2.07 -21.23
C VAL A 128 1.51 2.56 -20.45
N TYR A 129 0.65 1.65 -20.01
CA TYR A 129 -0.55 1.96 -19.23
C TYR A 129 -0.27 1.99 -17.72
N ASN A 130 0.91 1.61 -17.25
CA ASN A 130 1.22 1.60 -15.82
C ASN A 130 1.03 2.99 -15.21
N GLY A 131 0.30 3.04 -14.10
CA GLY A 131 -0.05 4.30 -13.42
C GLY A 131 -1.21 5.08 -14.05
N MET A 132 -1.74 4.64 -15.21
CA MET A 132 -2.93 5.24 -15.82
C MET A 132 -4.14 5.05 -14.90
N MET A 133 -4.89 6.13 -14.66
CA MET A 133 -6.13 6.05 -13.88
C MET A 133 -7.20 5.30 -14.66
N ILE A 134 -7.80 4.28 -14.05
CA ILE A 134 -8.80 3.43 -14.67
C ILE A 134 -10.12 3.47 -13.92
N ARG A 135 -11.20 3.21 -14.66
CA ARG A 135 -12.52 2.95 -14.09
C ARG A 135 -12.60 1.49 -13.67
N GLN A 136 -13.11 1.23 -12.47
CA GLN A 136 -13.39 -0.13 -11.99
C GLN A 136 -14.26 -0.91 -12.99
N GLY A 137 -13.84 -2.12 -13.34
CA GLY A 137 -14.54 -2.99 -14.30
C GLY A 137 -14.28 -2.66 -15.78
N SER A 138 -13.38 -1.72 -16.09
CA SER A 138 -12.90 -1.51 -17.45
C SER A 138 -11.97 -2.64 -17.92
N LYS A 139 -11.71 -2.72 -19.23
CA LYS A 139 -10.80 -3.72 -19.83
C LYS A 139 -9.34 -3.60 -19.36
N LEU A 140 -8.95 -2.42 -18.86
CA LEU A 140 -7.61 -2.15 -18.34
C LEU A 140 -7.50 -2.41 -16.83
N SER A 141 -8.55 -2.97 -16.22
CA SER A 141 -8.60 -3.28 -14.79
C SER A 141 -7.87 -4.57 -14.48
N GLU A 142 -6.73 -4.45 -13.82
CA GLU A 142 -5.89 -5.59 -13.42
C GLU A 142 -6.35 -6.24 -12.11
N GLY A 143 -7.12 -5.51 -11.30
CA GLY A 143 -7.66 -6.05 -10.06
C GLY A 143 -8.78 -5.21 -9.48
N ASN A 144 -9.53 -5.80 -8.55
CA ASN A 144 -10.56 -5.11 -7.78
C ASN A 144 -10.60 -5.61 -6.34
N MET A 145 -10.80 -4.69 -5.40
CA MET A 145 -11.01 -5.02 -4.00
C MET A 145 -12.35 -5.75 -3.83
N HIS A 146 -12.28 -6.98 -3.33
CA HIS A 146 -13.41 -7.87 -3.08
C HIS A 146 -13.35 -8.37 -1.64
N PHE A 147 -14.52 -8.58 -1.04
CA PHE A 147 -14.66 -9.07 0.33
C PHE A 147 -15.49 -10.35 0.36
N LYS A 148 -15.25 -11.19 1.37
CA LYS A 148 -16.00 -12.44 1.57
C LYS A 148 -17.51 -12.19 1.78
N THR A 149 -17.88 -10.99 2.22
CA THR A 149 -19.25 -10.52 2.43
C THR A 149 -19.93 -10.02 1.14
N ASP A 150 -19.21 -9.94 0.03
CA ASP A 150 -19.80 -9.53 -1.24
C ASP A 150 -20.82 -10.58 -1.73
N LYS A 151 -22.01 -10.12 -2.11
CA LYS A 151 -23.00 -11.00 -2.75
C LYS A 151 -22.41 -11.54 -4.06
N LYS A 152 -22.39 -12.86 -4.23
CA LYS A 152 -22.04 -13.50 -5.50
C LYS A 152 -23.00 -12.97 -6.57
N LYS A 153 -22.49 -12.28 -7.60
CA LYS A 153 -23.29 -11.78 -8.72
C LYS A 153 -23.76 -12.90 -9.68
N TYR A 154 -23.21 -14.11 -9.54
CA TYR A 154 -23.59 -15.27 -10.33
C TYR A 154 -24.77 -16.00 -9.71
N ASN A 155 -25.98 -15.55 -10.04
CA ASN A 155 -27.15 -16.43 -10.05
C ASN A 155 -27.06 -17.28 -11.32
N HIS A 156 -26.34 -18.40 -11.26
CA HIS A 156 -26.47 -19.43 -12.30
C HIS A 156 -27.89 -19.98 -12.18
N ARG A 157 -28.84 -19.49 -12.99
CA ARG A 157 -30.08 -20.23 -13.22
C ARG A 157 -29.66 -21.48 -13.99
N PRO A 158 -29.86 -22.71 -13.48
CA PRO A 158 -29.69 -23.88 -14.33
C PRO A 158 -30.74 -23.78 -15.44
N ASN A 159 -30.30 -23.84 -16.70
CA ASN A 159 -31.23 -24.07 -17.81
C ASN A 159 -31.91 -25.40 -17.55
N LYS A 160 -33.22 -25.36 -17.30
CA LYS A 160 -34.07 -26.54 -17.37
C LYS A 160 -34.17 -26.90 -18.85
N TYR A 161 -33.55 -28.01 -19.24
CA TYR A 161 -33.89 -28.73 -20.46
C TYR A 161 -35.11 -29.61 -20.18
#